data_AF-A0A5N5TG93-F1
#
_entry.id   AF-A0A5N5TG93-F1
#
_cell.length_a   1.000
_cell.length_b   1.000
_cell.length_c   1.000
_cell.angle_alpha   90.00
_cell.angle_beta   90.00
_cell.angle_gamma   90.00
#
_symmetry.space_group_name_H-M   'P 1'
#
loop_
_entity.id
_entity.type
_entity.pdbx_description
1 polymer ?
#
loop_
_entity_poly.entity_id
_entity_poly.type
_entity_poly.pdbx_seq_one_letter_code
_entity_poly.pdbx_strand_id
1 'polypeptide(L)'
;MDQILLTLEEVTKNMGTIGICLSPCSLPGSKAPSFTLKENEMALGLGVHGEAGVRNVEMMSCKETVQLMINHMMDKESESRIDLNHGEEIILLINNLGGTTNLEIGIITNDVVKELTGRGFKIMKIFTGAFVTSQEMAGFFITILKSTRSLYKRNVDLIPLLEMATETPVFVGSGRYDDNDPTPNMELFESIESAPVMRKIPEIDPREGNLLKQCVITSCQTLISIKEKLNEYDRGSGDGDCGSTHSRGASAVLQDLQLFDFQYPADIFQRLAIICGEVMGGTSGGMYSVLFDGISRKLSRNDKFCLKHLWESLQEGIDSVIKYGGAKPGDRTMLDVLIPVSDKLGRYVTIENNISYNDLKEIAERSAQDTKTMKARAGRASYVDQKQLVNPDPGAIAVSKIITSCLSVLSKYRK
;
A
#
# COMPACT_ATOMS: atom_id res chain seq x y z
N MET A 1 -40.18 -14.66 32.63
CA MET A 1 -40.13 -15.73 31.62
C MET A 1 -41.06 -15.44 30.46
N ASP A 2 -42.37 -15.26 30.68
CA ASP A 2 -43.34 -15.02 29.59
C ASP A 2 -43.01 -13.82 28.70
N GLN A 3 -42.53 -12.72 29.30
CA GLN A 3 -42.09 -11.54 28.53
C GLN A 3 -40.89 -11.86 27.63
N ILE A 4 -39.94 -12.65 28.13
CA ILE A 4 -38.76 -13.07 27.34
C ILE A 4 -39.22 -13.93 26.17
N LEU A 5 -40.09 -14.92 26.43
CA LEU A 5 -40.63 -15.80 25.40
C LEU A 5 -41.36 -15.00 24.31
N LEU A 6 -42.27 -14.10 24.68
CA LEU A 6 -43.02 -13.27 23.74
C LEU A 6 -42.09 -12.39 22.89
N THR A 7 -41.08 -11.77 23.51
CA THR A 7 -40.10 -10.96 22.76
C THR A 7 -39.29 -11.82 21.78
N LEU A 8 -38.84 -13.01 22.19
CA LEU A 8 -38.09 -13.90 21.32
C LEU A 8 -38.92 -14.44 20.15
N GLU A 9 -40.18 -14.82 20.40
CA GLU A 9 -41.12 -15.22 19.35
C GLU A 9 -41.34 -14.11 18.32
N GLU A 10 -41.41 -12.86 18.78
CA GLU A 10 -41.61 -11.69 17.94
C GLU A 10 -40.36 -11.32 17.14
N VAL A 11 -39.18 -11.38 17.75
CA VAL A 11 -37.89 -11.23 17.04
C VAL A 11 -37.75 -12.29 15.96
N THR A 12 -38.04 -13.55 16.28
CA THR A 12 -37.91 -14.69 15.35
C THR A 12 -38.85 -14.55 14.15
N LYS A 13 -40.08 -14.06 14.36
CA LYS A 13 -41.05 -13.82 13.27
C LYS A 13 -40.69 -12.66 12.35
N ASN A 14 -39.86 -11.73 12.81
CA ASN A 14 -39.48 -10.53 12.07
C ASN A 14 -38.01 -10.58 11.60
N MET A 15 -37.45 -11.78 11.49
CA MET A 15 -36.07 -12.02 11.07
C MET A 15 -36.05 -12.99 9.90
N GLY A 16 -35.26 -12.66 8.88
CA GLY A 16 -34.97 -13.53 7.74
C GLY A 16 -33.47 -13.73 7.60
N THR A 17 -33.05 -14.96 7.31
CA THR A 17 -31.65 -15.32 7.10
C THR A 17 -31.51 -16.17 5.84
N ILE A 18 -30.52 -15.84 5.01
CA ILE A 18 -30.16 -16.65 3.84
C ILE A 18 -28.64 -16.78 3.73
N GLY A 19 -28.18 -17.96 3.34
CA GLY A 19 -26.76 -18.29 3.20
C GLY A 19 -26.36 -18.56 1.77
N ILE A 20 -25.10 -18.28 1.47
CA ILE A 20 -24.46 -18.76 0.24
C ILE A 20 -23.01 -19.16 0.53
N CYS A 21 -22.49 -20.17 -0.17
CA CYS A 21 -21.08 -20.56 -0.07
C CYS A 21 -20.48 -20.92 -1.43
N LEU A 22 -19.17 -20.71 -1.53
CA LEU A 22 -18.29 -21.13 -2.64
C LEU A 22 -17.70 -22.52 -2.39
N SER A 23 -17.53 -22.90 -1.13
CA SER A 23 -17.07 -24.23 -0.75
C SER A 23 -17.74 -24.73 0.53
N PRO A 24 -18.06 -26.03 0.61
CA PRO A 24 -18.53 -26.66 1.84
C PRO A 24 -17.42 -26.81 2.87
N CYS A 25 -17.80 -27.14 4.10
CA CYS A 25 -16.86 -27.57 5.13
C CYS A 25 -16.53 -29.06 5.07
N SER A 26 -15.47 -29.43 5.77
CA SER A 26 -15.07 -30.81 6.03
C SER A 26 -15.40 -31.19 7.47
N LEU A 27 -16.03 -32.33 7.67
CA LEU A 27 -16.21 -32.85 9.03
C LEU A 27 -14.90 -33.46 9.54
N PRO A 28 -14.45 -33.18 10.78
CA PRO A 28 -13.25 -33.79 11.34
C PRO A 28 -13.30 -35.32 11.25
N GLY A 29 -12.27 -35.92 10.65
CA GLY A 29 -12.20 -37.36 10.40
C GLY A 29 -12.88 -37.83 9.11
N SER A 30 -13.59 -36.95 8.39
CA SER A 30 -14.06 -37.24 7.04
C SER A 30 -12.92 -37.18 6.03
N LYS A 31 -13.02 -37.98 4.97
CA LYS A 31 -12.09 -37.95 3.82
C LYS A 31 -12.55 -37.02 2.70
N ALA A 32 -13.75 -36.46 2.80
CA ALA A 32 -14.36 -35.61 1.79
C ALA A 32 -15.20 -34.48 2.44
N PRO A 33 -15.41 -33.35 1.72
CA PRO A 33 -16.30 -32.29 2.16
C PRO A 33 -17.76 -32.75 2.30
N SER A 34 -18.61 -31.94 2.96
CA SER A 34 -20.01 -32.29 3.24
C SER A 34 -20.89 -32.42 2.00
N PHE A 35 -20.56 -31.71 0.92
CA PHE A 35 -21.13 -31.88 -0.42
C PHE A 35 -20.11 -31.47 -1.49
N THR A 36 -20.48 -31.54 -2.77
CA THR A 36 -19.60 -31.16 -3.89
C THR A 36 -20.22 -30.01 -4.68
N LEU A 37 -19.39 -29.01 -5.00
CA LEU A 37 -19.69 -27.93 -5.95
C LEU A 37 -18.73 -28.01 -7.13
N LYS A 38 -19.20 -27.62 -8.32
CA LYS A 38 -18.28 -27.37 -9.43
C LYS A 38 -17.55 -26.04 -9.21
N GLU A 39 -16.42 -25.86 -9.91
CA GLU A 39 -15.55 -24.69 -9.78
C GLU A 39 -16.28 -23.35 -10.03
N ASN A 40 -17.31 -23.34 -10.89
CA ASN A 40 -18.13 -22.16 -11.20
C ASN A 40 -19.53 -22.23 -10.58
N GLU A 41 -19.70 -22.94 -9.46
CA GLU A 41 -20.98 -23.03 -8.75
C GLU A 41 -20.89 -22.45 -7.34
N MET A 42 -22.01 -21.89 -6.88
CA MET A 42 -22.23 -21.49 -5.49
C MET A 42 -23.46 -22.24 -4.96
N ALA A 43 -23.47 -22.64 -3.68
CA ALA A 43 -24.65 -23.23 -3.04
C ALA A 43 -25.44 -22.14 -2.32
N LEU A 44 -26.72 -21.96 -2.67
CA LEU A 44 -27.65 -21.03 -2.02
C LEU A 44 -28.54 -21.77 -1.02
N GLY A 45 -28.76 -21.18 0.16
CA GLY A 45 -29.68 -21.69 1.17
C GLY A 45 -29.15 -22.91 1.93
N LEU A 46 -27.84 -22.98 2.12
CA LEU A 46 -27.17 -24.05 2.87
C LEU A 46 -27.42 -23.96 4.38
N GLY A 47 -27.29 -25.10 5.05
CA GLY A 47 -27.38 -25.20 6.51
C GLY A 47 -26.04 -24.98 7.21
N VAL A 48 -26.10 -24.63 8.50
CA VAL A 48 -24.93 -24.37 9.37
C VAL A 48 -24.11 -25.61 9.69
N HIS A 49 -24.60 -26.83 9.40
CA HIS A 49 -23.87 -28.07 9.68
C HIS A 49 -23.27 -28.70 8.41
N GLY A 50 -23.24 -27.96 7.30
CA GLY A 50 -22.74 -28.47 6.03
C GLY A 50 -23.79 -29.15 5.16
N GLU A 51 -25.08 -28.99 5.46
CA GLU A 51 -26.16 -29.47 4.59
C GLU A 51 -26.11 -28.79 3.22
N ALA A 52 -26.36 -29.56 2.16
CA ALA A 52 -26.47 -29.01 0.82
C ALA A 52 -27.61 -27.98 0.76
N GLY A 53 -27.37 -26.87 0.08
CA GLY A 53 -28.34 -25.79 -0.03
C GLY A 53 -29.57 -26.14 -0.86
N VAL A 54 -30.54 -25.22 -0.87
CA VAL A 54 -31.79 -25.31 -1.64
C VAL A 54 -31.50 -25.50 -3.14
N ARG A 55 -30.45 -24.85 -3.67
CA ARG A 55 -30.00 -25.04 -5.06
C ARG A 55 -28.56 -24.57 -5.26
N ASN A 56 -27.93 -25.11 -6.30
CA ASN A 56 -26.69 -24.56 -6.85
C ASN A 56 -27.01 -23.48 -7.87
N VAL A 57 -26.22 -22.41 -7.89
CA VAL A 57 -26.29 -21.33 -8.87
C VAL A 57 -24.92 -21.15 -9.51
N GLU A 58 -24.86 -20.57 -10.70
CA GLU A 58 -23.60 -20.20 -11.34
C GLU A 58 -22.90 -19.10 -10.52
N MET A 59 -21.57 -19.10 -10.51
CA MET A 59 -20.75 -18.07 -9.88
C MET A 59 -21.08 -16.69 -10.47
N MET A 60 -21.27 -15.70 -9.61
CA MET A 60 -21.65 -14.33 -9.98
C MET A 60 -20.77 -13.32 -9.24
N SER A 61 -20.86 -12.04 -9.60
CA SER A 61 -20.25 -10.99 -8.79
C SER A 61 -20.88 -10.92 -7.39
N CYS A 62 -20.16 -10.35 -6.43
CA CYS A 62 -20.68 -10.12 -5.07
C CYS A 62 -22.00 -9.33 -5.09
N LYS A 63 -22.07 -8.25 -5.88
CA LYS A 63 -23.27 -7.44 -6.07
C LYS A 63 -24.47 -8.26 -6.55
N GLU A 64 -24.31 -9.05 -7.61
CA GLU A 64 -25.38 -9.90 -8.15
C GLU A 64 -25.80 -10.99 -7.15
N THR A 65 -24.84 -11.54 -6.41
CA THR A 65 -25.07 -12.53 -5.36
C THR A 65 -25.91 -11.96 -4.22
N VAL A 66 -25.55 -10.77 -3.74
CA VAL A 66 -26.31 -10.03 -2.72
C VAL A 66 -27.73 -9.73 -3.20
N GLN A 67 -27.89 -9.30 -4.45
CA GLN A 67 -29.20 -9.07 -5.06
C GLN A 67 -30.04 -10.33 -5.11
N LEU A 68 -29.46 -11.46 -5.53
CA LEU A 68 -30.12 -12.75 -5.54
C LEU A 68 -30.60 -13.14 -4.13
N MET A 69 -29.74 -12.98 -3.13
CA MET A 69 -30.05 -13.33 -1.73
C MET A 69 -31.17 -12.46 -1.15
N ILE A 70 -31.10 -11.14 -1.33
CA ILE A 70 -32.12 -10.21 -0.84
C ILE A 70 -33.44 -10.43 -1.57
N ASN A 71 -33.43 -10.60 -2.90
CA ASN A 71 -34.63 -10.90 -3.67
C ASN A 71 -35.29 -12.21 -3.20
N HIS A 72 -34.49 -13.25 -2.91
CA HIS A 72 -35.01 -14.51 -2.39
C HIS A 72 -35.68 -14.34 -1.01
N MET A 73 -35.08 -13.56 -0.10
CA MET A 73 -35.68 -13.26 1.21
C MET A 73 -36.93 -12.37 1.12
N MET A 74 -37.11 -11.61 0.03
CA MET A 74 -38.30 -10.77 -0.17
C MET A 74 -39.40 -11.48 -1.00
N ASP A 75 -39.13 -12.67 -1.52
CA ASP A 75 -40.10 -13.45 -2.28
C ASP A 75 -41.15 -14.07 -1.33
N LYS A 76 -42.43 -13.85 -1.64
CA LYS A 76 -43.56 -14.35 -0.84
C LYS A 76 -43.63 -15.88 -0.81
N GLU A 77 -43.09 -16.53 -1.84
CA GLU A 77 -43.06 -17.99 -1.94
C GLU A 77 -41.83 -18.59 -1.22
N SER A 78 -40.91 -17.77 -0.68
CA SER A 78 -39.75 -18.27 0.05
C SER A 78 -40.11 -18.68 1.49
N GLU A 79 -39.54 -19.80 1.94
CA GLU A 79 -39.59 -20.19 3.36
C GLU A 79 -38.78 -19.25 4.25
N SER A 80 -37.72 -18.63 3.69
CA SER A 80 -36.88 -17.64 4.38
C SER A 80 -37.41 -16.21 4.29
N ARG A 81 -38.67 -16.05 3.87
CA ARG A 81 -39.24 -14.73 3.58
C ARG A 81 -39.26 -13.82 4.82
N ILE A 82 -39.01 -12.55 4.57
CA ILE A 82 -39.22 -11.47 5.52
C ILE A 82 -40.07 -10.39 4.84
N ASP A 83 -41.20 -10.06 5.45
CA ASP A 83 -42.09 -9.01 4.95
C ASP A 83 -41.48 -7.64 5.24
N LEU A 84 -40.75 -7.10 4.25
CA LEU A 84 -40.10 -5.79 4.32
C LEU A 84 -40.89 -4.74 3.55
N ASN A 85 -41.27 -3.65 4.21
CA ASN A 85 -41.91 -2.49 3.60
C ASN A 85 -40.90 -1.36 3.35
N HIS A 86 -41.12 -0.58 2.29
CA HIS A 86 -40.27 0.57 1.99
C HIS A 86 -40.16 1.54 3.18
N GLY A 87 -38.96 2.04 3.47
CA GLY A 87 -38.71 2.95 4.59
C GLY A 87 -38.62 2.29 5.97
N GLU A 88 -38.71 0.96 6.05
CA GLU A 88 -38.55 0.27 7.33
C GLU A 88 -37.12 0.37 7.88
N GLU A 89 -37.05 0.47 9.20
CA GLU A 89 -35.81 0.41 9.96
C GLU A 89 -35.40 -1.05 10.18
N ILE A 90 -34.15 -1.39 9.87
CA ILE A 90 -33.63 -2.75 9.93
C ILE A 90 -32.31 -2.84 10.67
N ILE A 91 -32.03 -4.02 11.22
CA ILE A 91 -30.76 -4.43 11.81
C ILE A 91 -30.18 -5.53 10.92
N LEU A 92 -28.89 -5.43 10.62
CA LEU A 92 -28.18 -6.37 9.76
C LEU A 92 -27.18 -7.19 10.55
N LEU A 93 -27.08 -8.47 10.19
CA LEU A 93 -25.99 -9.34 10.61
C LEU A 93 -25.41 -10.04 9.37
N ILE A 94 -24.17 -9.69 9.03
CA ILE A 94 -23.35 -10.32 8.00
C ILE A 94 -22.44 -11.32 8.70
N ASN A 95 -22.84 -12.59 8.65
CA ASN A 95 -22.14 -13.64 9.38
C ASN A 95 -21.21 -14.44 8.45
N ASN A 96 -19.94 -14.50 8.79
CA ASN A 96 -18.94 -15.35 8.12
C ASN A 96 -19.12 -16.81 8.56
N LEU A 97 -19.21 -17.72 7.58
CA LEU A 97 -19.31 -19.16 7.83
C LEU A 97 -17.97 -19.80 8.24
N GLY A 98 -16.87 -19.05 8.12
CA GLY A 98 -15.57 -19.32 8.72
C GLY A 98 -14.42 -19.32 7.72
N GLY A 99 -14.67 -19.70 6.47
CA GLY A 99 -13.66 -19.76 5.40
C GLY A 99 -13.52 -18.50 4.55
N THR A 100 -14.43 -17.52 4.67
CA THR A 100 -14.37 -16.27 3.90
C THR A 100 -13.40 -15.28 4.55
N THR A 101 -12.59 -14.58 3.77
CA THR A 101 -11.61 -13.63 4.31
C THR A 101 -12.28 -12.37 4.86
N ASN A 102 -11.61 -11.67 5.78
CA ASN A 102 -12.13 -10.40 6.32
C ASN A 102 -12.29 -9.31 5.24
N LEU A 103 -11.45 -9.33 4.20
CA LEU A 103 -11.57 -8.40 3.06
C LEU A 103 -12.85 -8.68 2.26
N GLU A 104 -13.12 -9.95 1.95
CA GLU A 104 -14.35 -10.36 1.25
C GLU A 104 -15.60 -10.03 2.08
N ILE A 105 -15.58 -10.30 3.38
CA ILE A 105 -16.69 -9.93 4.29
C ILE A 105 -16.91 -8.41 4.30
N GLY A 106 -15.85 -7.60 4.21
CA GLY A 106 -15.96 -6.14 4.06
C GLY A 106 -16.63 -5.73 2.74
N ILE A 107 -16.26 -6.37 1.62
CA ILE A 107 -16.87 -6.14 0.30
C ILE A 107 -18.35 -6.54 0.33
N ILE A 108 -18.67 -7.72 0.86
CA ILE A 108 -20.04 -8.23 1.02
C ILE A 108 -20.86 -7.25 1.86
N THR A 109 -20.32 -6.79 3.00
CA THR A 109 -21.02 -5.82 3.87
C THR A 109 -21.32 -4.53 3.10
N ASN A 110 -20.35 -3.98 2.37
CA ASN A 110 -20.56 -2.79 1.54
C ASN A 110 -21.67 -3.00 0.48
N ASP A 111 -21.67 -4.13 -0.22
CA ASP A 111 -22.67 -4.41 -1.27
C ASP A 111 -24.07 -4.62 -0.68
N VAL A 112 -24.18 -5.30 0.47
CA VAL A 112 -25.46 -5.46 1.20
C VAL A 112 -26.01 -4.10 1.66
N VAL A 113 -25.16 -3.25 2.23
CA VAL A 113 -25.54 -1.89 2.64
C VAL A 113 -26.06 -1.10 1.45
N LYS A 114 -25.29 -1.04 0.35
CA LYS A 114 -25.69 -0.31 -0.87
C LYS A 114 -26.99 -0.82 -1.47
N GLU A 115 -27.19 -2.13 -1.49
CA GLU A 115 -28.40 -2.74 -2.05
C GLU A 115 -29.63 -2.40 -1.19
N LEU A 116 -29.52 -2.47 0.14
CA LEU A 116 -30.65 -2.19 1.03
C LEU A 116 -30.96 -0.69 1.17
N THR A 117 -29.95 0.17 1.28
CA THR A 117 -30.18 1.63 1.30
C THR A 117 -30.67 2.14 -0.05
N GLY A 118 -30.18 1.57 -1.16
CA GLY A 118 -30.69 1.84 -2.51
C GLY A 118 -32.16 1.45 -2.71
N ARG A 119 -32.67 0.50 -1.92
CA ARG A 119 -34.10 0.11 -1.86
C ARG A 119 -34.92 0.96 -0.87
N GLY A 120 -34.30 1.91 -0.19
CA GLY A 120 -34.97 2.83 0.74
C GLY A 120 -35.13 2.30 2.16
N PHE A 121 -34.42 1.25 2.55
CA PHE A 121 -34.38 0.80 3.95
C PHE A 121 -33.42 1.64 4.78
N LYS A 122 -33.73 1.81 6.06
CA LYS A 122 -32.88 2.52 7.01
C LYS A 122 -32.16 1.52 7.89
N ILE A 123 -30.85 1.41 7.73
CA ILE A 123 -30.03 0.47 8.51
C ILE A 123 -29.67 1.12 9.84
N MET A 124 -30.17 0.56 10.93
CA MET A 124 -29.97 1.10 12.28
C MET A 124 -28.68 0.57 12.92
N LYS A 125 -28.31 -0.67 12.58
CA LYS A 125 -27.15 -1.36 13.14
C LYS A 125 -26.68 -2.47 12.22
N ILE A 126 -25.37 -2.67 12.17
CA ILE A 126 -24.72 -3.74 11.40
C ILE A 126 -23.81 -4.51 12.35
N PHE A 127 -23.95 -5.83 12.33
CA PHE A 127 -23.00 -6.78 12.92
C PHE A 127 -22.30 -7.51 11.77
N THR A 128 -20.97 -7.53 11.80
CA THR A 128 -20.18 -8.20 10.76
C THR A 128 -19.08 -9.01 11.43
N GLY A 129 -18.96 -10.30 11.09
CA GLY A 129 -17.96 -11.18 11.70
C GLY A 129 -18.36 -12.65 11.69
N ALA A 130 -17.56 -13.49 12.34
CA ALA A 130 -17.83 -14.92 12.49
C ALA A 130 -18.55 -15.17 13.83
N PHE A 131 -19.87 -15.27 13.80
CA PHE A 131 -20.70 -15.50 14.99
C PHE A 131 -21.24 -16.94 15.05
N VAL A 132 -21.74 -17.45 13.93
CA VAL A 132 -22.24 -18.81 13.75
C VAL A 132 -21.53 -19.42 12.53
N THR A 133 -20.46 -20.17 12.77
CA THR A 133 -19.61 -20.74 11.71
C THR A 133 -20.01 -22.17 11.37
N SER A 134 -19.69 -22.59 10.15
CA SER A 134 -19.65 -23.99 9.71
C SER A 134 -18.20 -24.36 9.36
N GLN A 135 -17.33 -24.41 10.38
CA GLN A 135 -15.88 -24.68 10.23
C GLN A 135 -15.20 -23.79 9.17
N GLU A 136 -14.57 -24.38 8.15
CA GLU A 136 -13.82 -23.69 7.09
C GLU A 136 -14.66 -23.39 5.84
N MET A 137 -15.99 -23.53 5.92
CA MET A 137 -16.90 -23.23 4.83
C MET A 137 -16.71 -21.79 4.33
N ALA A 138 -16.34 -21.63 3.07
CA ALA A 138 -16.18 -20.31 2.45
C ALA A 138 -17.55 -19.80 2.01
N GLY A 139 -18.23 -19.09 2.91
CA GLY A 139 -19.54 -18.52 2.65
C GLY A 139 -19.95 -17.50 3.71
N PHE A 140 -21.15 -16.95 3.54
CA PHE A 140 -21.72 -16.02 4.49
C PHE A 140 -23.23 -16.15 4.60
N PHE A 141 -23.78 -15.69 5.72
CA PHE A 141 -25.20 -15.41 5.88
C PHE A 141 -25.46 -13.91 5.87
N ILE A 142 -26.57 -13.53 5.23
CA ILE A 142 -27.23 -12.25 5.46
C ILE A 142 -28.42 -12.52 6.36
N THR A 143 -28.46 -11.85 7.51
CA THR A 143 -29.63 -11.81 8.38
C THR A 143 -30.16 -10.39 8.44
N ILE A 144 -31.46 -10.24 8.18
CA ILE A 144 -32.20 -8.98 8.31
C ILE A 144 -33.21 -9.13 9.44
N LEU A 145 -33.18 -8.22 10.39
CA LEU A 145 -34.14 -8.13 11.48
C LEU A 145 -34.84 -6.78 11.42
N LYS A 146 -36.18 -6.77 11.43
CA LYS A 146 -36.94 -5.51 11.51
C LYS A 146 -36.67 -4.83 12.84
N SER A 147 -36.44 -3.53 12.84
CA SER A 147 -36.16 -2.73 14.04
C SER A 147 -37.37 -1.94 14.53
N THR A 148 -38.47 -1.91 13.77
CA THR A 148 -39.60 -1.02 14.03
C THR A 148 -40.26 -1.28 15.38
N ARG A 149 -40.17 -0.29 16.29
CA ARG A 149 -40.68 -0.34 17.66
C ARG A 149 -42.18 -0.69 17.78
N SER A 150 -42.98 -0.36 16.76
CA SER A 150 -44.42 -0.65 16.71
C SER A 150 -44.75 -2.12 16.44
N LEU A 151 -43.80 -2.89 15.93
CA LEU A 151 -43.98 -4.33 15.69
C LEU A 151 -43.91 -5.13 16.97
N TYR A 152 -43.32 -4.56 18.04
CA TYR A 152 -43.10 -5.26 19.30
C TYR A 152 -44.20 -4.97 20.30
N LYS A 153 -44.93 -6.00 20.75
CA LYS A 153 -45.93 -5.86 21.81
C LYS A 153 -45.26 -5.19 23.02
N ARG A 154 -45.74 -3.99 23.38
CA ARG A 154 -45.25 -3.12 24.48
C ARG A 154 -44.09 -2.16 24.14
N ASN A 155 -43.84 -1.84 22.86
CA ASN A 155 -42.87 -0.80 22.43
C ASN A 155 -41.41 -1.08 22.87
N VAL A 156 -41.00 -2.35 22.85
CA VAL A 156 -39.61 -2.74 23.12
C VAL A 156 -38.72 -2.18 22.02
N ASP A 157 -37.68 -1.46 22.42
CA ASP A 157 -36.63 -0.98 21.51
C ASP A 157 -35.46 -1.96 21.54
N LEU A 158 -35.19 -2.60 20.40
CA LEU A 158 -34.15 -3.62 20.29
C LEU A 158 -32.75 -3.01 20.26
N ILE A 159 -32.59 -1.77 19.81
CA ILE A 159 -31.26 -1.17 19.63
C ILE A 159 -30.53 -1.02 20.97
N PRO A 160 -31.13 -0.44 22.04
CA PRO A 160 -30.49 -0.39 23.34
C PRO A 160 -30.16 -1.78 23.89
N LEU A 161 -31.03 -2.77 23.69
CA LEU A 161 -30.79 -4.15 24.17
C LEU A 161 -29.60 -4.80 23.46
N LEU A 162 -29.45 -4.57 22.16
CA LEU A 162 -28.32 -5.04 21.34
C LEU A 162 -27.03 -4.24 21.57
N GLU A 163 -27.11 -3.09 22.24
CA GLU A 163 -25.98 -2.24 22.63
C GLU A 163 -25.55 -2.43 24.08
N MET A 164 -26.35 -3.16 24.88
CA MET A 164 -25.99 -3.46 26.26
C MET A 164 -24.69 -4.28 26.29
N ALA A 165 -23.75 -3.85 27.12
CA ALA A 165 -22.50 -4.57 27.34
C ALA A 165 -22.81 -5.99 27.87
N THR A 166 -22.13 -6.98 27.30
CA THR A 166 -22.19 -8.37 27.74
C THR A 166 -20.81 -8.84 28.12
N GLU A 167 -20.74 -9.82 29.03
CA GLU A 167 -19.49 -10.51 29.38
C GLU A 167 -19.17 -11.66 28.40
N THR A 168 -19.88 -11.71 27.26
CA THR A 168 -19.74 -12.80 26.29
C THR A 168 -18.54 -12.55 25.38
N PRO A 169 -17.67 -13.56 25.15
CA PRO A 169 -16.42 -13.36 24.42
C PRO A 169 -16.61 -13.07 22.91
N VAL A 170 -17.82 -13.27 22.37
CA VAL A 170 -18.12 -13.18 20.94
C VAL A 170 -18.94 -11.94 20.59
N PHE A 171 -19.63 -11.33 21.56
CA PHE A 171 -20.51 -10.19 21.32
C PHE A 171 -19.82 -8.89 21.71
N VAL A 172 -18.90 -8.44 20.85
CA VAL A 172 -18.19 -7.17 21.05
C VAL A 172 -19.01 -6.06 20.39
N GLY A 173 -19.91 -5.44 21.15
CA GLY A 173 -20.64 -4.27 20.68
C GLY A 173 -19.79 -3.01 20.73
N SER A 174 -19.69 -2.28 19.63
CA SER A 174 -19.92 -0.82 19.62
C SER A 174 -19.72 -0.23 18.21
N GLY A 175 -20.80 -0.14 17.47
CA GLY A 175 -20.90 0.68 16.26
C GLY A 175 -22.37 0.94 15.96
N ARG A 176 -22.72 2.20 15.73
CA ARG A 176 -23.94 2.57 15.02
C ARG A 176 -23.54 2.88 13.59
N TYR A 177 -24.34 2.40 12.64
CA TYR A 177 -24.13 2.76 11.25
C TYR A 177 -24.77 4.13 11.01
N ASP A 178 -24.02 5.05 10.41
CA ASP A 178 -24.48 6.38 10.02
C ASP A 178 -24.26 6.53 8.51
N ASP A 179 -25.35 6.71 7.75
CA ASP A 179 -25.29 6.96 6.31
C ASP A 179 -24.51 8.23 5.96
N ASN A 180 -24.26 9.11 6.94
CA ASN A 180 -23.50 10.35 6.78
C ASN A 180 -22.05 10.24 7.24
N ASP A 181 -21.57 9.07 7.67
CA ASP A 181 -20.16 8.90 8.04
C ASP A 181 -19.29 9.12 6.78
N PRO A 182 -18.48 10.20 6.71
CA PRO A 182 -17.72 10.51 5.51
C PRO A 182 -16.71 9.40 5.29
N THR A 183 -16.97 8.55 4.29
CA THR A 183 -15.92 7.69 3.74
C THR A 183 -14.77 8.62 3.39
N PRO A 184 -13.54 8.43 3.93
CA PRO A 184 -12.44 9.30 3.59
C PRO A 184 -12.31 9.32 2.08
N ASN A 185 -12.48 10.50 1.46
CA ASN A 185 -12.14 10.69 0.07
C ASN A 185 -10.64 10.42 -0.01
N MET A 186 -10.28 9.20 -0.42
CA MET A 186 -8.93 8.85 -0.73
C MET A 186 -8.65 9.50 -2.07
N GLU A 187 -8.28 10.78 -2.04
CA GLU A 187 -7.81 11.47 -3.24
C GLU A 187 -6.65 10.64 -3.79
N LEU A 188 -6.78 10.20 -5.05
CA LEU A 188 -5.70 9.55 -5.75
C LEU A 188 -4.49 10.50 -5.71
N PHE A 189 -3.34 9.97 -5.31
CA PHE A 189 -2.06 10.68 -5.13
C PHE A 189 -1.88 11.88 -6.07
N GLU A 190 -1.62 13.04 -5.47
CA GLU A 190 -1.45 14.33 -6.14
C GLU A 190 -0.37 14.29 -7.24
N SER A 191 -0.60 15.00 -8.36
CA SER A 191 0.33 15.02 -9.50
C SER A 191 1.57 15.89 -9.21
N ILE A 192 2.68 15.65 -9.92
CA ILE A 192 3.93 16.45 -9.78
C ILE A 192 3.67 17.95 -10.02
N GLU A 193 2.69 18.31 -10.84
CA GLU A 193 2.31 19.70 -11.11
C GLU A 193 1.75 20.43 -9.89
N SER A 194 1.14 19.72 -8.93
CA SER A 194 0.61 20.30 -7.69
C SER A 194 1.60 20.30 -6.52
N ALA A 195 2.80 19.74 -6.71
CA ALA A 195 3.80 19.71 -5.66
C ALA A 195 4.20 21.12 -5.19
N PRO A 196 4.33 21.34 -3.86
CA PRO A 196 4.69 22.65 -3.34
C PRO A 196 6.06 23.08 -3.86
N VAL A 197 6.08 24.17 -4.63
CA VAL A 197 7.32 24.80 -5.11
C VAL A 197 8.13 25.23 -3.89
N MET A 198 9.32 24.66 -3.73
CA MET A 198 10.22 25.04 -2.66
C MET A 198 10.65 26.49 -2.83
N ARG A 199 11.07 27.13 -1.72
CA ARG A 199 11.70 28.46 -1.79
C ARG A 199 12.80 28.45 -2.84
N LYS A 200 12.74 29.38 -3.80
CA LYS A 200 13.73 29.60 -4.86
C LYS A 200 15.02 30.24 -4.31
N ILE A 201 15.64 29.62 -3.30
CA ILE A 201 16.90 30.03 -2.66
C ILE A 201 17.60 28.74 -2.18
N PRO A 202 18.94 28.62 -2.31
CA PRO A 202 19.85 29.57 -2.94
C PRO A 202 19.78 29.51 -4.47
N GLU A 203 20.05 30.65 -5.10
CA GLU A 203 20.19 30.78 -6.56
C GLU A 203 21.67 30.58 -6.96
N ILE A 204 21.91 29.98 -8.14
CA ILE A 204 23.24 29.83 -8.76
C ILE A 204 23.31 30.55 -10.11
N ASP A 205 24.52 30.87 -10.56
CA ASP A 205 24.73 31.54 -11.84
C ASP A 205 24.17 30.68 -13.01
N PRO A 206 23.58 31.28 -14.06
CA PRO A 206 23.06 30.55 -15.20
C PRO A 206 24.03 29.54 -15.85
N ARG A 207 25.35 29.80 -15.81
CA ARG A 207 26.36 28.86 -16.30
C ARG A 207 26.45 27.64 -15.39
N GLU A 208 26.45 27.83 -14.07
CA GLU A 208 26.42 26.74 -13.09
C GLU A 208 25.11 25.94 -13.19
N GLY A 209 23.99 26.63 -13.40
CA GLY A 209 22.70 25.98 -13.67
C GLY A 209 22.72 25.11 -14.92
N ASN A 210 23.33 25.59 -16.00
CA ASN A 210 23.52 24.76 -17.20
C ASN A 210 24.43 23.55 -16.94
N LEU A 211 25.49 23.69 -16.13
CA LEU A 211 26.32 22.55 -15.72
C LEU A 211 25.51 21.51 -14.93
N LEU A 212 24.69 21.96 -14.00
CA LEU A 212 23.81 21.09 -13.22
C LEU A 212 22.80 20.36 -14.12
N LYS A 213 22.21 21.06 -15.09
CA LYS A 213 21.36 20.45 -16.13
C LYS A 213 22.08 19.35 -16.88
N GLN A 214 23.31 19.59 -17.33
CA GLN A 214 24.11 18.58 -18.03
C GLN A 214 24.46 17.39 -17.13
N CYS A 215 24.71 17.62 -15.84
CA CYS A 215 24.95 16.56 -14.85
C CYS A 215 23.73 15.64 -14.70
N VAL A 216 22.53 16.23 -14.55
CA VAL A 216 21.27 15.48 -14.45
C VAL A 216 21.01 14.67 -15.72
N ILE A 217 21.08 15.31 -16.90
CA ILE A 217 20.86 14.64 -18.19
C ILE A 217 21.82 13.47 -18.37
N THR A 218 23.12 13.69 -18.16
CA THR A 218 24.15 12.67 -18.35
C THR A 218 23.95 11.50 -17.39
N SER A 219 23.59 11.78 -16.13
CA SER A 219 23.31 10.74 -15.14
C SER A 219 22.10 9.89 -15.52
N CYS A 220 21.00 10.52 -15.93
CA CYS A 220 19.79 9.82 -16.38
C CYS A 220 20.08 8.94 -17.62
N GLN A 221 20.77 9.48 -18.62
CA GLN A 221 21.17 8.71 -19.81
C GLN A 221 22.09 7.54 -19.46
N THR A 222 23.00 7.74 -18.50
CA THR A 222 23.88 6.66 -18.01
C THR A 222 23.06 5.54 -17.38
N LEU A 223 22.14 5.86 -16.47
CA LEU A 223 21.27 4.87 -15.82
C LEU A 223 20.44 4.07 -16.83
N ILE A 224 19.87 4.74 -17.84
CA ILE A 224 19.14 4.09 -18.93
C ILE A 224 20.06 3.14 -19.71
N SER A 225 21.29 3.57 -20.01
CA SER A 225 22.25 2.76 -20.78
C SER A 225 22.75 1.52 -20.04
N ILE A 226 22.79 1.54 -18.70
CA ILE A 226 23.25 0.41 -17.87
C ILE A 226 22.10 -0.45 -17.32
N LYS A 227 20.85 -0.19 -17.75
CA LYS A 227 19.64 -0.89 -17.28
C LYS A 227 19.81 -2.41 -17.22
N GLU A 228 20.16 -3.04 -18.33
CA GLU A 228 20.25 -4.51 -18.39
C GLU A 228 21.36 -5.07 -17.50
N LYS A 229 22.46 -4.35 -17.36
CA LYS A 229 23.57 -4.73 -16.46
C LYS A 229 23.16 -4.67 -14.99
N LEU A 230 22.39 -3.65 -14.59
CA LEU A 230 21.86 -3.55 -13.24
C LEU A 230 20.83 -4.65 -12.95
N ASN A 231 19.95 -4.96 -13.91
CA ASN A 231 19.01 -6.10 -13.79
C ASN A 231 19.76 -7.43 -13.66
N GLU A 232 20.82 -7.64 -14.44
CA GLU A 232 21.66 -8.83 -14.35
C GLU A 232 22.27 -8.99 -12.95
N TYR A 233 22.82 -7.92 -12.38
CA TYR A 233 23.40 -7.96 -11.03
C TYR A 233 22.34 -8.21 -9.97
N ASP A 234 21.15 -7.63 -10.15
CA ASP A 234 20.05 -7.75 -9.22
C ASP A 234 19.37 -9.12 -9.23
N ARG A 235 19.36 -9.87 -10.35
CA ARG A 235 18.83 -11.25 -10.39
C ARG A 235 19.51 -12.19 -9.38
N GLY A 236 20.78 -11.93 -9.07
CA GLY A 236 21.55 -12.69 -8.07
C GLY A 236 21.36 -12.22 -6.63
N SER A 237 20.75 -11.06 -6.42
CA SER A 237 20.61 -10.42 -5.10
C SER A 237 19.21 -9.92 -4.75
N GLY A 238 18.22 -10.12 -5.63
CA GLY A 238 16.92 -9.50 -5.56
C GLY A 238 15.95 -10.07 -6.60
N ASP A 239 15.00 -9.25 -7.05
CA ASP A 239 13.96 -9.59 -8.03
C ASP A 239 14.33 -9.27 -9.48
N GLY A 240 15.54 -8.72 -9.71
CA GLY A 240 16.09 -8.55 -11.05
C GLY A 240 15.53 -7.33 -11.80
N ASP A 241 15.02 -6.34 -11.07
CA ASP A 241 14.36 -5.15 -11.61
C ASP A 241 15.09 -3.84 -11.32
N CYS A 242 16.20 -3.86 -10.56
CA CYS A 242 16.89 -2.65 -10.13
C CYS A 242 17.23 -1.69 -11.29
N GLY A 243 17.69 -2.23 -12.42
CA GLY A 243 17.96 -1.43 -13.63
C GLY A 243 16.70 -0.86 -14.27
N SER A 244 15.63 -1.64 -14.36
CA SER A 244 14.33 -1.18 -14.85
C SER A 244 13.77 -0.05 -13.98
N THR A 245 13.88 -0.19 -12.65
CA THR A 245 13.51 0.80 -11.64
C THR A 245 14.27 2.12 -11.83
N HIS A 246 15.60 2.08 -11.94
CA HIS A 246 16.41 3.27 -12.22
C HIS A 246 16.13 3.88 -13.60
N SER A 247 15.96 3.05 -14.63
CA SER A 247 15.67 3.50 -15.99
C SER A 247 14.31 4.21 -16.07
N ARG A 248 13.30 3.76 -15.30
CA ARG A 248 11.97 4.39 -15.26
C ARG A 248 12.05 5.79 -14.63
N GLY A 249 12.68 5.90 -13.47
CA GLY A 249 12.91 7.19 -12.81
C GLY A 249 13.74 8.14 -13.67
N ALA A 250 14.84 7.66 -14.25
CA ALA A 250 15.68 8.45 -15.16
C ALA A 250 14.91 8.94 -16.40
N SER A 251 14.03 8.11 -16.96
CA SER A 251 13.21 8.51 -18.12
C SER A 251 12.19 9.58 -17.75
N ALA A 252 11.55 9.45 -16.58
CA ALA A 252 10.62 10.46 -16.07
C ALA A 252 11.31 11.81 -15.82
N VAL A 253 12.49 11.82 -15.19
CA VAL A 253 13.29 13.04 -15.02
C VAL A 253 13.61 13.69 -16.38
N LEU A 254 13.95 12.90 -17.40
CA LEU A 254 14.24 13.43 -18.74
C LEU A 254 12.99 14.00 -19.45
N GLN A 255 11.83 13.38 -19.26
CA GLN A 255 10.55 13.86 -19.80
C GLN A 255 10.13 15.19 -19.17
N ASP A 256 10.37 15.33 -17.87
CA ASP A 256 9.95 16.48 -17.08
C ASP A 256 10.99 17.61 -17.02
N LEU A 257 12.08 17.55 -17.78
CA LEU A 257 13.18 18.53 -17.74
C LEU A 257 12.73 20.00 -17.88
N GLN A 258 11.61 20.23 -18.57
CA GLN A 258 11.03 21.56 -18.75
C GLN A 258 10.44 22.15 -17.46
N LEU A 259 10.10 21.31 -16.49
CA LEU A 259 9.60 21.71 -15.18
C LEU A 259 10.71 22.13 -14.22
N PHE A 260 11.98 21.86 -14.56
CA PHE A 260 13.13 22.18 -13.71
C PHE A 260 13.67 23.57 -13.99
N ASP A 261 13.70 24.40 -12.94
CA ASP A 261 14.44 25.66 -12.95
C ASP A 261 15.86 25.43 -12.44
N PHE A 262 16.80 25.23 -13.37
CA PHE A 262 18.15 24.79 -13.05
C PHE A 262 19.02 25.82 -12.30
N GLN A 263 18.50 27.03 -12.05
CA GLN A 263 19.15 28.03 -11.20
C GLN A 263 18.90 27.81 -9.71
N TYR A 264 18.01 26.88 -9.33
CA TYR A 264 17.62 26.67 -7.93
C TYR A 264 17.88 25.21 -7.50
N PRO A 265 19.09 24.88 -7.01
CA PRO A 265 19.47 23.52 -6.60
C PRO A 265 18.49 22.86 -5.64
N ALA A 266 17.96 23.60 -4.65
CA ALA A 266 17.00 23.05 -3.70
C ALA A 266 15.71 22.55 -4.40
N ASP A 267 15.16 23.33 -5.33
CA ASP A 267 13.95 22.95 -6.08
C ASP A 267 14.21 21.75 -6.99
N ILE A 268 15.39 21.69 -7.62
CA ILE A 268 15.79 20.55 -8.46
C ILE A 268 15.81 19.26 -7.64
N PHE A 269 16.45 19.25 -6.47
CA PHE A 269 16.47 18.08 -5.61
C PHE A 269 15.07 17.72 -5.09
N GLN A 270 14.19 18.70 -4.81
CA GLN A 270 12.81 18.40 -4.44
C GLN A 270 12.06 17.69 -5.57
N ARG A 271 12.20 18.16 -6.80
CA ARG A 271 11.57 17.55 -7.99
C ARG A 271 12.10 16.14 -8.24
N LEU A 272 13.42 15.93 -8.10
CA LEU A 272 14.00 14.60 -8.15
C LEU A 272 13.42 13.68 -7.06
N ALA A 273 13.25 14.20 -5.84
CA ALA A 273 12.69 13.43 -4.73
C ALA A 273 11.27 12.92 -5.04
N ILE A 274 10.42 13.79 -5.59
CA ILE A 274 9.03 13.47 -5.94
C ILE A 274 9.00 12.46 -7.08
N ILE A 275 9.72 12.71 -8.17
CA ILE A 275 9.76 11.79 -9.32
C ILE A 275 10.25 10.40 -8.90
N CYS A 276 11.29 10.33 -8.06
CA CYS A 276 11.78 9.05 -7.53
C CYS A 276 10.74 8.34 -6.67
N GLY A 277 10.02 9.06 -5.80
CA GLY A 277 8.99 8.49 -4.93
C GLY A 277 7.79 7.93 -5.71
N GLU A 278 7.32 8.64 -6.73
CA GLU A 278 6.12 8.29 -7.49
C GLU A 278 6.39 7.25 -8.59
N VAL A 279 7.55 7.32 -9.26
CA VAL A 279 7.76 6.58 -10.51
C VAL A 279 8.66 5.35 -10.36
N MET A 280 9.72 5.41 -9.57
CA MET A 280 10.70 4.31 -9.51
C MET A 280 10.09 3.04 -8.91
N GLY A 281 9.26 3.18 -7.86
CA GLY A 281 8.71 2.06 -7.12
C GLY A 281 9.74 1.33 -6.26
N GLY A 282 9.25 0.43 -5.40
CA GLY A 282 10.08 -0.36 -4.48
C GLY A 282 10.90 0.46 -3.48
N THR A 283 11.80 -0.20 -2.76
CA THR A 283 12.66 0.45 -1.76
C THR A 283 13.58 1.50 -2.41
N SER A 284 14.09 1.26 -3.62
CA SER A 284 14.96 2.20 -4.32
C SER A 284 14.31 3.56 -4.54
N GLY A 285 13.06 3.60 -5.03
CA GLY A 285 12.33 4.87 -5.21
C GLY A 285 12.20 5.66 -3.91
N GLY A 286 11.80 4.97 -2.83
CA GLY A 286 11.73 5.56 -1.50
C GLY A 286 13.07 6.10 -0.99
N MET A 287 14.18 5.37 -1.18
CA MET A 287 15.50 5.80 -0.69
C MET A 287 16.05 6.99 -1.48
N TYR A 288 15.89 7.04 -2.81
CA TYR A 288 16.26 8.24 -3.58
C TYR A 288 15.36 9.43 -3.25
N SER A 289 14.07 9.19 -3.01
CA SER A 289 13.14 10.24 -2.57
C SER A 289 13.61 10.87 -1.26
N VAL A 290 13.87 10.05 -0.24
CA VAL A 290 14.38 10.48 1.07
C VAL A 290 15.74 11.19 0.96
N LEU A 291 16.65 10.65 0.13
CA LEU A 291 17.98 11.25 -0.10
C LEU A 291 17.86 12.67 -0.65
N PHE A 292 17.10 12.83 -1.75
CA PHE A 292 16.97 14.10 -2.43
C PHE A 292 16.12 15.11 -1.64
N ASP A 293 15.09 14.66 -0.91
CA ASP A 293 14.33 15.51 0.00
C ASP A 293 15.23 16.08 1.12
N GLY A 294 16.05 15.23 1.76
CA GLY A 294 17.02 15.65 2.77
C GLY A 294 18.00 16.71 2.23
N ILE A 295 18.53 16.50 1.03
CA ILE A 295 19.40 17.46 0.35
C ILE A 295 18.65 18.78 0.09
N SER A 296 17.44 18.73 -0.46
CA SER A 296 16.63 19.91 -0.76
C SER A 296 16.31 20.74 0.48
N ARG A 297 15.84 20.09 1.55
CA ARG A 297 15.53 20.74 2.82
C ARG A 297 16.75 21.39 3.47
N LYS A 298 17.94 20.79 3.34
CA LYS A 298 19.17 21.40 3.84
C LYS A 298 19.59 22.61 2.99
N LEU A 299 19.56 22.48 1.66
CA LEU A 299 19.93 23.56 0.75
C LEU A 299 19.03 24.79 0.92
N SER A 300 17.71 24.59 1.01
CA SER A 300 16.71 25.68 1.13
C SER A 300 16.83 26.53 2.40
N ARG A 301 17.63 26.10 3.38
CA ARG A 301 17.94 26.87 4.60
C ARG A 301 19.14 27.81 4.44
N ASN A 302 19.85 27.74 3.32
CA ASN A 302 21.02 28.57 3.06
C ASN A 302 20.67 29.70 2.08
N ASP A 303 21.13 30.92 2.37
CA ASP A 303 20.95 32.07 1.48
C ASP A 303 21.90 32.05 0.27
N LYS A 304 22.98 31.25 0.33
CA LYS A 304 24.01 31.15 -0.71
C LYS A 304 24.32 29.69 -1.03
N PHE A 305 24.71 29.44 -2.27
CA PHE A 305 25.19 28.13 -2.69
C PHE A 305 26.73 28.14 -2.80
N CYS A 306 27.37 27.11 -2.25
CA CYS A 306 28.79 26.83 -2.47
C CYS A 306 29.05 25.35 -2.21
N LEU A 307 30.28 24.90 -2.48
CA LEU A 307 30.68 23.49 -2.30
C LEU A 307 30.44 22.98 -0.88
N LYS A 308 30.69 23.81 0.14
CA LYS A 308 30.44 23.45 1.54
C LYS A 308 28.96 23.14 1.79
N HIS A 309 28.05 23.98 1.28
CA HIS A 309 26.62 23.75 1.43
C HIS A 309 26.14 22.51 0.67
N LEU A 310 26.73 22.20 -0.50
CA LEU A 310 26.45 20.97 -1.22
C LEU A 310 26.86 19.73 -0.40
N TRP A 311 28.05 19.75 0.20
CA TRP A 311 28.54 18.66 1.06
C TRP A 311 27.66 18.46 2.31
N GLU A 312 27.37 19.53 3.06
CA GLU A 312 26.52 19.46 4.25
C GLU A 312 25.10 18.97 3.92
N SER A 313 24.61 19.28 2.72
CA SER A 313 23.30 18.80 2.24
C SER A 313 23.33 17.34 1.81
N LEU A 314 24.42 16.89 1.18
CA LEU A 314 24.63 15.48 0.90
C LEU A 314 24.68 14.65 2.20
N GLN A 315 25.34 15.16 3.24
CA GLN A 315 25.34 14.53 4.57
C GLN A 315 23.93 14.41 5.15
N GLU A 316 23.12 15.49 5.13
CA GLU A 316 21.72 15.44 5.58
C GLU A 316 20.89 14.40 4.82
N GLY A 317 21.08 14.30 3.50
CA GLY A 317 20.42 13.30 2.67
C GLY A 317 20.83 11.87 3.05
N ILE A 318 22.14 11.62 3.24
CA ILE A 318 22.68 10.34 3.69
C ILE A 318 22.12 9.96 5.07
N ASP A 319 22.12 10.89 6.02
CA ASP A 319 21.58 10.69 7.37
C ASP A 319 20.09 10.36 7.33
N SER A 320 19.34 10.99 6.41
CA SER A 320 17.94 10.68 6.18
C SER A 320 17.75 9.25 5.66
N VAL A 321 18.56 8.81 4.69
CA VAL A 321 18.53 7.42 4.19
C VAL A 321 18.86 6.43 5.30
N ILE A 322 19.87 6.70 6.14
CA ILE A 322 20.22 5.84 7.29
C ILE A 322 19.05 5.77 8.27
N LYS A 323 18.45 6.91 8.62
CA LYS A 323 17.36 7.01 9.59
C LYS A 323 16.10 6.25 9.16
N TYR A 324 15.67 6.41 7.90
CA TYR A 324 14.42 5.84 7.42
C TYR A 324 14.59 4.48 6.74
N GLY A 325 15.75 4.22 6.14
CA GLY A 325 16.08 2.95 5.50
C GLY A 325 16.65 1.90 6.45
N GLY A 326 17.22 2.30 7.59
CA GLY A 326 17.76 1.40 8.62
C GLY A 326 19.10 0.73 8.28
N ALA A 327 19.60 0.93 7.05
CA ALA A 327 20.90 0.40 6.60
C ALA A 327 22.08 1.20 7.16
N LYS A 328 23.22 0.52 7.32
CA LYS A 328 24.48 1.06 7.84
C LYS A 328 25.61 0.89 6.82
N PRO A 329 26.73 1.63 6.97
CA PRO A 329 27.95 1.31 6.23
C PRO A 329 28.33 -0.17 6.40
N GLY A 330 28.62 -0.84 5.31
CA GLY A 330 28.96 -2.26 5.23
C GLY A 330 27.77 -3.20 4.99
N ASP A 331 26.54 -2.69 4.90
CA ASP A 331 25.34 -3.51 4.72
C ASP A 331 25.08 -3.91 3.25
N ARG A 332 25.99 -3.57 2.34
CA ARG A 332 25.92 -3.84 0.89
C ARG A 332 24.77 -3.07 0.23
N THR A 333 24.86 -1.74 0.22
CA THR A 333 23.84 -0.83 -0.32
C THR A 333 24.44 0.40 -1.00
N MET A 334 23.60 1.29 -1.51
CA MET A 334 24.01 2.61 -2.03
C MET A 334 24.80 3.48 -1.02
N LEU A 335 24.63 3.26 0.29
CA LEU A 335 25.35 4.00 1.33
C LEU A 335 26.86 3.72 1.29
N ASP A 336 27.26 2.53 0.85
CA ASP A 336 28.65 2.13 0.74
C ASP A 336 29.42 2.94 -0.32
N VAL A 337 28.70 3.66 -1.19
CA VAL A 337 29.26 4.62 -2.14
C VAL A 337 29.06 6.05 -1.68
N LEU A 338 27.86 6.41 -1.21
CA LEU A 338 27.55 7.78 -0.80
C LEU A 338 28.44 8.27 0.35
N ILE A 339 28.67 7.42 1.35
CA ILE A 339 29.40 7.81 2.56
C ILE A 339 30.89 8.07 2.24
N PRO A 340 31.64 7.14 1.60
CA PRO A 340 33.04 7.41 1.26
C PRO A 340 33.23 8.63 0.35
N VAL A 341 32.30 8.85 -0.60
CA VAL A 341 32.35 10.03 -1.48
C VAL A 341 32.09 11.32 -0.68
N SER A 342 31.10 11.33 0.21
CA SER A 342 30.79 12.47 1.07
C SER A 342 31.93 12.80 2.03
N ASP A 343 32.55 11.78 2.63
CA ASP A 343 33.70 11.95 3.53
C ASP A 343 34.88 12.59 2.80
N LYS A 344 35.18 12.12 1.58
CA LYS A 344 36.26 12.71 0.79
C LYS A 344 35.94 14.13 0.35
N LEU A 345 34.70 14.40 -0.04
CA LEU A 345 34.26 15.76 -0.34
C LEU A 345 34.41 16.69 0.87
N GLY A 346 34.10 16.20 2.07
CA GLY A 346 34.31 16.92 3.32
C GLY A 346 35.78 17.27 3.57
N ARG A 347 36.71 16.35 3.29
CA ARG A 347 38.17 16.64 3.38
C ARG A 347 38.60 17.72 2.41
N TYR A 348 38.06 17.74 1.19
CA TYR A 348 38.33 18.81 0.21
C TYR A 348 37.82 20.16 0.67
N VAL A 349 36.64 20.20 1.29
CA VAL A 349 36.01 21.43 1.81
C VAL A 349 36.74 21.98 3.04
N THR A 350 37.29 21.12 3.89
CA THR A 350 37.81 21.51 5.22
C THR A 350 39.32 21.61 5.33
N ILE A 351 40.06 20.78 4.59
CA ILE A 351 41.53 20.62 4.76
C ILE A 351 42.27 20.88 3.45
N GLU A 352 41.92 20.14 2.40
CA GLU A 352 42.76 20.02 1.20
C GLU A 352 42.59 21.20 0.23
N ASN A 353 41.48 21.95 0.30
CA ASN A 353 41.15 23.17 -0.48
C ASN A 353 41.27 23.06 -2.01
N ASN A 354 41.52 21.86 -2.56
CA ASN A 354 41.59 21.62 -3.99
C ASN A 354 40.95 20.28 -4.36
N ILE A 355 39.82 20.33 -5.07
CA ILE A 355 39.05 19.14 -5.45
C ILE A 355 39.74 18.41 -6.61
N SER A 356 40.00 17.11 -6.44
CA SER A 356 40.29 16.19 -7.54
C SER A 356 39.04 15.40 -7.93
N TYR A 357 38.48 15.69 -9.11
CA TYR A 357 37.35 14.94 -9.64
C TYR A 357 37.72 13.49 -9.99
N ASN A 358 38.97 13.21 -10.35
CA ASN A 358 39.41 11.85 -10.65
C ASN A 358 39.44 10.98 -9.38
N ASP A 359 39.89 11.54 -8.26
CA ASP A 359 39.93 10.85 -6.97
C ASP A 359 38.50 10.52 -6.48
N LEU A 360 37.57 11.48 -6.58
CA LEU A 360 36.15 11.21 -6.26
C LEU A 360 35.53 10.13 -7.17
N LYS A 361 35.91 10.07 -8.46
CA LYS A 361 35.47 8.99 -9.36
C LYS A 361 36.04 7.64 -8.94
N GLU A 362 37.32 7.58 -8.63
CA GLU A 362 37.99 6.35 -8.21
C GLU A 362 37.38 5.80 -6.93
N ILE A 363 37.12 6.67 -5.94
CA ILE A 363 36.42 6.29 -4.70
C ILE A 363 35.03 5.75 -5.02
N ALA A 364 34.23 6.46 -5.83
CA ALA A 364 32.89 6.02 -6.16
C ALA A 364 32.87 4.64 -6.86
N GLU A 365 33.79 4.41 -7.79
CA GLU A 365 33.87 3.14 -8.54
C GLU A 365 34.38 2.01 -7.65
N ARG A 366 35.44 2.25 -6.88
CA ARG A 366 36.01 1.26 -5.97
C ARG A 366 35.01 0.88 -4.88
N SER A 367 34.39 1.84 -4.22
CA SER A 367 33.36 1.61 -3.20
C SER A 367 32.23 0.74 -3.72
N ALA A 368 31.77 0.96 -4.95
CA ALA A 368 30.74 0.13 -5.54
C ALA A 368 31.24 -1.29 -5.81
N GLN A 369 32.47 -1.48 -6.29
CA GLN A 369 33.04 -2.83 -6.48
C GLN A 369 33.23 -3.58 -5.16
N ASP A 370 33.66 -2.90 -4.10
CA ASP A 370 33.95 -3.50 -2.80
C ASP A 370 32.69 -4.15 -2.18
N THR A 371 31.49 -3.66 -2.52
CA THR A 371 30.20 -4.26 -2.11
C THR A 371 30.03 -5.72 -2.52
N LYS A 372 30.74 -6.19 -3.55
CA LYS A 372 30.76 -7.60 -3.96
C LYS A 372 31.18 -8.54 -2.83
N THR A 373 32.06 -8.07 -1.94
CA THR A 373 32.60 -8.87 -0.82
C THR A 373 31.86 -8.64 0.49
N MET A 374 30.92 -7.70 0.53
CA MET A 374 30.18 -7.34 1.74
C MET A 374 29.05 -8.32 2.01
N LYS A 375 28.73 -8.50 3.29
CA LYS A 375 27.54 -9.26 3.70
C LYS A 375 26.32 -8.38 3.58
N ALA A 376 25.33 -8.80 2.79
CA ALA A 376 24.06 -8.09 2.73
C ALA A 376 23.33 -8.16 4.08
N ARG A 377 22.96 -7.01 4.62
CA ARG A 377 22.18 -6.89 5.87
C ARG A 377 20.94 -6.03 5.74
N ALA A 378 20.74 -5.42 4.57
CA ALA A 378 19.57 -4.64 4.22
C ALA A 378 19.05 -5.01 2.83
N GLY A 379 17.81 -4.61 2.55
CA GLY A 379 17.14 -4.86 1.26
C GLY A 379 16.88 -6.34 0.97
N ARG A 380 16.40 -6.64 -0.24
CA ARG A 380 16.11 -8.02 -0.68
C ARG A 380 17.35 -8.92 -0.65
N ALA A 381 18.53 -8.35 -0.85
CA ALA A 381 19.80 -9.08 -0.80
C ALA A 381 20.07 -9.72 0.57
N SER A 382 19.51 -9.18 1.67
CA SER A 382 19.65 -9.76 3.00
C SER A 382 18.95 -11.11 3.18
N TYR A 383 18.03 -11.47 2.27
CA TYR A 383 17.30 -12.74 2.27
C TYR A 383 18.04 -13.84 1.50
N VAL A 384 19.08 -13.48 0.75
CA VAL A 384 19.78 -14.35 -0.19
C VAL A 384 21.03 -14.93 0.49
N ASP A 385 21.33 -16.21 0.22
CA ASP A 385 22.59 -16.83 0.68
C ASP A 385 23.80 -16.05 0.11
N GLN A 386 24.76 -15.73 0.98
CA GLN A 386 25.97 -14.99 0.62
C GLN A 386 26.71 -15.60 -0.60
N LYS A 387 26.66 -16.92 -0.79
CA LYS A 387 27.30 -17.60 -1.91
C LYS A 387 26.71 -17.23 -3.28
N GLN A 388 25.46 -16.77 -3.31
CA GLN A 388 24.77 -16.32 -4.53
C GLN A 388 25.12 -14.85 -4.86
N LEU A 389 25.62 -14.08 -3.89
CA LEU A 389 25.97 -12.66 -4.05
C LEU A 389 27.34 -12.50 -4.73
N VAL A 390 27.45 -12.94 -5.99
CA VAL A 390 28.71 -12.94 -6.75
C VAL A 390 29.02 -11.62 -7.46
N ASN A 391 28.04 -10.73 -7.55
CA ASN A 391 28.14 -9.43 -8.20
C ASN A 391 28.13 -8.29 -7.17
N PRO A 392 28.70 -7.13 -7.52
CA PRO A 392 28.50 -5.90 -6.75
C PRO A 392 27.03 -5.58 -6.55
N ASP A 393 26.71 -4.85 -5.49
CA ASP A 393 25.36 -4.37 -5.23
C ASP A 393 24.88 -3.47 -6.38
N PRO A 394 23.73 -3.78 -7.02
CA PRO A 394 23.24 -2.99 -8.15
C PRO A 394 22.89 -1.55 -7.73
N GLY A 395 22.42 -1.32 -6.50
CA GLY A 395 22.16 0.04 -5.97
C GLY A 395 23.43 0.87 -5.82
N ALA A 396 24.50 0.27 -5.29
CA ALA A 396 25.82 0.88 -5.21
C ALA A 396 26.39 1.20 -6.60
N ILE A 397 26.27 0.28 -7.57
CA ILE A 397 26.72 0.51 -8.95
C ILE A 397 25.95 1.67 -9.60
N ALA A 398 24.64 1.75 -9.39
CA ALA A 398 23.82 2.84 -9.91
C ALA A 398 24.26 4.21 -9.36
N VAL A 399 24.42 4.35 -8.04
CA VAL A 399 24.91 5.59 -7.41
C VAL A 399 26.31 5.96 -7.89
N SER A 400 27.21 4.98 -7.98
CA SER A 400 28.56 5.19 -8.50
C SER A 400 28.53 5.76 -9.92
N LYS A 401 27.63 5.26 -10.78
CA LYS A 401 27.47 5.76 -12.14
C LYS A 401 26.83 7.13 -12.22
N ILE A 402 25.91 7.48 -11.32
CA ILE A 402 25.40 8.86 -11.19
C ILE A 402 26.55 9.81 -10.84
N ILE A 403 27.32 9.50 -9.79
CA ILE A 403 28.42 10.35 -9.29
C ILE A 403 29.51 10.52 -10.36
N THR A 404 29.95 9.42 -10.98
CA THR A 404 31.02 9.47 -11.99
C THR A 404 30.60 10.20 -13.27
N SER A 405 29.32 10.11 -13.66
CA SER A 405 28.77 10.87 -14.78
C SER A 405 28.72 12.38 -14.49
N CYS A 406 28.23 12.79 -13.31
CA CYS A 406 28.28 14.19 -12.86
C CYS A 406 29.72 14.74 -12.86
N LEU A 407 30.66 14.03 -12.24
CA LEU A 407 32.06 14.45 -12.16
C LEU A 407 32.73 14.52 -13.55
N SER A 408 32.29 13.70 -14.51
CA SER A 408 32.78 13.75 -15.88
C SER A 408 32.31 15.00 -16.61
N VAL A 409 31.07 15.43 -16.40
CA VAL A 409 30.58 16.73 -16.90
C VAL A 409 31.41 17.85 -16.27
N LEU A 410 31.52 17.90 -14.94
CA LEU A 410 32.26 18.96 -14.25
C LEU A 410 33.74 19.06 -14.68
N SER A 411 34.39 17.92 -14.95
CA SER A 411 35.79 17.89 -15.40
C SER A 411 36.01 18.48 -16.80
N LYS A 412 35.01 18.42 -17.69
CA LYS A 412 35.12 18.94 -19.05
C LYS A 412 34.99 20.46 -19.12
N TYR A 413 34.26 21.07 -18.20
CA TYR A 413 33.97 22.51 -18.18
C TYR A 413 34.93 23.34 -17.32
N ARG A 414 35.83 22.69 -16.57
CA ARG A 414 36.94 23.35 -15.85
C ARG A 414 38.18 23.57 -16.72
N LYS A 415 38.23 22.93 -17.90
CA LYS A 415 39.21 23.18 -18.97
C LYS A 415 38.63 24.21 -19.92
#